data_AF-A0A1B7VDA6-F1
#
_entry.id   AF-A0A1B7VDA6-F1
#
_cell.length_a   1.000
_cell.length_b   1.000
_cell.length_c   1.000
_cell.angle_alpha   90.00
_cell.angle_beta   90.00
_cell.angle_gamma   90.00
#
_symmetry.space_group_name_H-M   'P 1'
#
loop_
_entity.id
_entity.type
_entity.pdbx_description
1 polymer ?
#
loop_
_entity_poly.entity_id
_entity_poly.type
_entity_poly.pdbx_seq_one_letter_code
_entity_poly.pdbx_strand_id
1 'polypeptide(L)'
;MNTAYLDESSSFSFDFLAPHPSQDADLLQQLSFIPGLKEILMLRQVHALEHATVWVLGDNKKPYSPPGTSTNTQLDDELLGGLSTEQGFFLYGDVNINDLRRAVTLAKHRLTSGEWDLAIHPRCGTNVSVAMLLTAGLSVTVPFLLPFRPIEQLIGLGLAATAAAGIAPDLGMLTQRYITTSIPFNLAVENITIARDFWGKESHFVKVSWEN
;
A
#
# COMPACT_ATOMS: atom_id res chain seq x y z
N MET A 1 -44.94 14.61 -20.32
CA MET A 1 -44.24 13.46 -20.94
C MET A 1 -42.98 13.23 -20.12
N ASN A 2 -43.02 12.22 -19.25
CA ASN A 2 -41.91 11.79 -18.40
C ASN A 2 -41.07 10.79 -19.19
N THR A 3 -39.76 11.01 -19.26
CA THR A 3 -38.79 9.97 -19.63
C THR A 3 -37.81 9.86 -18.49
N ALA A 4 -38.13 8.94 -17.56
CA ALA A 4 -37.18 8.41 -16.61
C ALA A 4 -36.15 7.60 -17.40
N TYR A 5 -34.90 8.03 -17.38
CA TYR A 5 -33.78 7.18 -17.77
C TYR A 5 -33.48 6.28 -16.57
N LEU A 6 -33.96 5.05 -16.64
CA LEU A 6 -33.40 3.92 -15.91
C LEU A 6 -32.14 3.53 -16.67
N ASP A 7 -30.97 3.85 -16.14
CA ASP A 7 -29.73 3.24 -16.59
C ASP A 7 -29.44 2.06 -15.65
N GLU A 8 -29.90 0.89 -16.08
CA GLU A 8 -29.51 -0.41 -15.56
C GLU A 8 -28.04 -0.67 -15.92
N SER A 9 -27.11 -0.09 -15.17
CA SER A 9 -25.76 -0.62 -15.09
C SER A 9 -25.60 -1.30 -13.73
N SER A 10 -26.11 -2.53 -13.63
CA SER A 10 -25.72 -3.48 -12.59
C SER A 10 -24.23 -3.82 -12.78
N SER A 11 -23.35 -2.92 -12.34
CA SER A 11 -21.97 -3.24 -12.08
C SER A 11 -21.96 -4.41 -11.10
N PHE A 12 -21.28 -5.50 -11.43
CA PHE A 12 -21.00 -6.59 -10.51
C PHE A 12 -20.48 -6.00 -9.18
N SER A 13 -21.34 -5.87 -8.15
CA SER A 13 -20.87 -5.41 -6.85
C SER A 13 -20.14 -6.59 -6.23
N PHE A 14 -18.83 -6.49 -6.19
CA PHE A 14 -17.99 -7.37 -5.39
C PHE A 14 -18.14 -6.99 -3.91
N ASP A 15 -19.36 -6.95 -3.38
CA ASP A 15 -19.64 -6.60 -1.97
C ASP A 15 -18.95 -7.58 -0.99
N PHE A 16 -18.54 -8.75 -1.47
CA PHE A 16 -17.75 -9.73 -0.72
C PHE A 16 -16.25 -9.39 -0.61
N LEU A 17 -15.72 -8.46 -1.42
CA LEU A 17 -14.35 -7.96 -1.31
C LEU A 17 -14.24 -6.74 -0.38
N ALA A 18 -15.38 -6.21 0.09
CA ALA A 18 -15.40 -5.13 1.05
C ALA A 18 -14.73 -5.61 2.36
N PRO A 19 -13.72 -4.88 2.88
CA PRO A 19 -13.10 -5.19 4.16
C PRO A 19 -14.14 -5.26 5.28
N HIS A 20 -14.14 -6.35 6.06
CA HIS A 20 -15.01 -6.51 7.22
C HIS A 20 -14.21 -6.36 8.53
N PRO A 21 -14.71 -5.65 9.56
CA PRO A 21 -13.97 -5.40 10.80
C PRO A 21 -13.43 -6.63 11.53
N SER A 22 -14.16 -7.75 11.49
CA SER A 22 -13.77 -8.99 12.16
C SER A 22 -12.90 -9.93 11.31
N GLN A 23 -12.69 -9.64 10.03
CA GLN A 23 -12.15 -10.60 9.06
C GLN A 23 -10.81 -11.20 9.49
N ASP A 24 -9.85 -10.36 9.85
CA ASP A 24 -8.50 -10.81 10.21
C ASP A 24 -8.48 -11.47 11.61
N ALA A 25 -9.34 -11.02 12.53
CA ALA A 25 -9.51 -11.64 13.84
C ALA A 25 -10.14 -13.05 13.75
N ASP A 26 -11.18 -13.20 12.93
CA ASP A 26 -11.83 -14.48 12.67
C ASP A 26 -10.86 -15.46 12.00
N LEU A 27 -10.08 -14.98 11.02
CA LEU A 27 -9.05 -15.78 10.36
C LEU A 27 -7.97 -16.25 11.34
N LEU A 28 -7.49 -15.34 12.21
CA LEU A 28 -6.49 -15.68 13.22
C LEU A 28 -7.02 -16.69 14.24
N GLN A 29 -8.30 -16.59 14.62
CA GLN A 29 -8.94 -17.56 15.51
C GLN A 29 -9.02 -18.95 14.88
N GLN A 30 -9.49 -19.02 13.63
CA GLN A 30 -9.67 -20.28 12.89
C GLN A 30 -8.34 -20.97 12.55
N LEU A 31 -7.32 -20.17 12.21
CA LEU A 31 -6.02 -20.65 11.73
C LEU A 31 -4.88 -20.37 12.71
N SER A 32 -5.19 -20.28 14.01
CA SER A 32 -4.23 -20.03 15.09
C SER A 32 -3.06 -21.02 15.17
N PHE A 33 -3.18 -22.18 14.51
CA PHE A 33 -2.12 -23.18 14.40
C PHE A 33 -1.05 -22.85 13.35
N ILE A 34 -1.28 -21.89 12.45
CA ILE A 34 -0.33 -21.51 11.40
C ILE A 34 0.73 -20.58 11.99
N PRO A 35 2.02 -20.99 12.05
CA PRO A 35 3.08 -20.13 12.55
C PRO A 35 3.24 -18.89 11.66
N GLY A 36 3.42 -17.71 12.26
CA GLY A 36 3.65 -16.47 11.53
C GLY A 36 2.37 -15.79 10.99
N LEU A 37 1.19 -16.39 11.15
CA LEU A 37 -0.04 -15.84 10.59
C LEU A 37 -0.38 -14.48 11.20
N LYS A 38 -0.27 -14.35 12.52
CA LYS A 38 -0.53 -13.08 13.22
C LYS A 38 0.38 -11.98 12.73
N GLU A 39 1.66 -12.28 12.54
CA GLU A 39 2.69 -11.35 12.09
C GLU A 39 2.39 -10.87 10.66
N ILE A 40 1.95 -11.77 9.77
CA ILE A 40 1.54 -11.42 8.41
C ILE A 40 0.30 -10.51 8.42
N LEU A 41 -0.71 -10.82 9.23
CA LEU A 41 -1.93 -10.00 9.35
C LEU A 41 -1.62 -8.62 9.93
N MET A 42 -0.82 -8.57 11.00
CA MET A 42 -0.31 -7.32 11.58
C MET A 42 0.41 -6.49 10.53
N LEU A 43 1.36 -7.08 9.79
CA LEU A 43 2.15 -6.36 8.80
C LEU A 43 1.27 -5.72 7.72
N ARG A 44 0.26 -6.43 7.23
CA ARG A 44 -0.69 -5.90 6.23
C ARG A 44 -1.49 -4.72 6.76
N GLN A 45 -1.98 -4.79 7.99
CA GLN A 45 -2.71 -3.69 8.62
C GLN A 45 -1.80 -2.48 8.91
N VAL A 46 -0.57 -2.75 9.36
CA VAL A 46 0.44 -1.70 9.61
C VAL A 46 0.79 -0.98 8.31
N HIS A 47 0.96 -1.72 7.22
CA HIS A 47 1.30 -1.17 5.91
C HIS A 47 0.21 -0.26 5.35
N ALA A 48 -1.07 -0.63 5.51
CA ALA A 48 -2.18 0.26 5.16
C ALA A 48 -2.17 1.55 6.00
N LEU A 49 -1.95 1.44 7.31
CA LEU A 49 -1.89 2.58 8.21
C LEU A 49 -0.72 3.52 7.89
N GLU A 50 0.43 2.98 7.51
CA GLU A 50 1.59 3.75 7.03
C GLU A 50 1.22 4.56 5.79
N HIS A 51 0.68 3.92 4.75
CA HIS A 51 0.25 4.60 3.52
C HIS A 51 -0.74 5.73 3.80
N ALA A 52 -1.78 5.46 4.60
CA ALA A 52 -2.77 6.47 4.96
C ALA A 52 -2.17 7.62 5.78
N THR A 53 -1.20 7.32 6.65
CA THR A 53 -0.49 8.36 7.41
C THR A 53 0.31 9.27 6.49
N VAL A 54 1.00 8.71 5.49
CA VAL A 54 1.72 9.49 4.48
C VAL A 54 0.77 10.39 3.70
N TRP A 55 -0.35 9.85 3.22
CA TRP A 55 -1.39 10.64 2.53
C TRP A 55 -1.90 11.81 3.37
N VAL A 56 -2.21 11.55 4.64
CA VAL A 56 -2.71 12.58 5.56
C VAL A 56 -1.65 13.65 5.82
N LEU A 57 -0.37 13.29 5.97
CA LEU A 57 0.72 14.26 6.13
C LEU A 57 0.94 15.09 4.87
N GLY A 58 0.79 14.48 3.69
CA GLY A 58 0.82 15.14 2.40
C GLY A 58 -0.27 16.19 2.23
N ASP A 59 -1.52 15.82 2.54
CA ASP A 59 -2.68 16.70 2.43
C ASP A 59 -2.57 17.92 3.37
N ASN A 60 -2.01 17.76 4.57
CA ASN A 60 -1.81 18.84 5.54
C ASN A 60 -0.80 19.90 5.08
N LYS A 61 0.07 19.60 4.11
CA LYS A 61 1.06 20.55 3.58
C LYS A 61 0.52 21.47 2.49
N LYS A 62 -0.71 21.27 2.01
CA LYS A 62 -1.34 22.11 0.98
C LYS A 62 -2.01 23.35 1.60
N PRO A 63 -1.51 24.58 1.40
CA PRO A 63 -2.30 25.77 1.61
C PRO A 63 -3.24 25.92 0.42
N TYR A 64 -4.54 25.75 0.63
CA TYR A 64 -5.61 25.96 -0.35
C TYR A 64 -5.62 25.02 -1.57
N SER A 65 -6.47 24.00 -1.52
CA SER A 65 -7.07 23.41 -2.73
C SER A 65 -8.57 23.21 -2.49
N PRO A 66 -9.47 23.62 -3.41
CA PRO A 66 -10.91 23.50 -3.20
C PRO A 66 -11.34 22.03 -3.09
N PRO A 67 -12.40 21.72 -2.33
CA PRO A 67 -12.94 20.36 -2.26
C PRO A 67 -13.48 19.97 -3.65
N GLY A 68 -13.00 18.86 -4.22
CA GLY A 68 -13.55 18.27 -5.45
C GLY A 68 -12.62 18.17 -6.66
N THR A 69 -11.33 18.50 -6.53
CA THR A 69 -10.36 18.32 -7.63
C THR A 69 -9.40 17.18 -7.31
N SER A 70 -9.76 15.96 -7.71
CA SER A 70 -8.86 14.81 -7.77
C SER A 70 -7.93 14.93 -8.98
N THR A 71 -7.01 15.90 -8.96
CA THR A 71 -5.93 15.98 -9.95
C THR A 71 -4.75 15.16 -9.48
N ASN A 72 -4.39 14.15 -10.27
CA ASN A 72 -3.28 13.19 -10.16
C ASN A 72 -1.86 13.81 -10.11
N THR A 73 -1.64 14.84 -9.29
CA THR A 73 -0.29 15.43 -9.13
C THR A 73 -0.12 15.85 -7.67
N GLN A 74 0.17 14.85 -6.83
CA GLN A 74 0.36 14.95 -5.39
C GLN A 74 1.87 14.86 -5.11
N LEU A 75 2.52 16.01 -4.92
CA LEU A 75 3.99 16.16 -4.90
C LEU A 75 4.55 16.78 -3.61
N ASP A 76 3.84 16.71 -2.47
CA ASP A 76 4.37 17.18 -1.17
C ASP A 76 4.79 16.02 -0.24
N ASP A 77 4.30 14.82 -0.52
CA ASP A 77 4.61 13.56 0.17
C ASP A 77 5.95 12.98 -0.30
N GLU A 78 6.55 13.55 -1.36
CA GLU A 78 7.69 12.96 -2.08
C GLU A 78 8.91 12.72 -1.17
N LEU A 79 9.05 13.56 -0.14
CA LEU A 79 10.12 13.52 0.85
C LEU A 79 9.85 12.56 2.03
N LEU A 80 8.63 12.01 2.12
CA LEU A 80 8.27 11.02 3.12
C LEU A 80 8.48 9.61 2.57
N GLY A 81 9.12 8.77 3.38
CA GLY A 81 9.26 7.34 3.10
C GLY A 81 8.83 6.53 4.33
N GLY A 82 8.27 5.35 4.10
CA GLY A 82 7.86 4.45 5.17
C GLY A 82 8.53 3.08 5.07
N LEU A 83 8.62 2.42 6.22
CA LEU A 83 9.03 1.02 6.33
C LEU A 83 8.16 0.34 7.39
N SER A 84 7.28 -0.54 6.94
CA SER A 84 6.36 -1.28 7.79
C SER A 84 6.95 -2.60 8.32
N THR A 85 6.68 -2.90 9.58
CA THR A 85 6.98 -4.17 10.27
C THR A 85 5.72 -4.68 10.98
N GLU A 86 5.76 -5.90 11.50
CA GLU A 86 4.67 -6.49 12.26
C GLU A 86 4.43 -5.82 13.63
N GLN A 87 5.33 -4.95 14.10
CA GLN A 87 5.20 -4.21 15.36
C GLN A 87 4.82 -2.74 15.17
N GLY A 88 4.79 -2.24 13.94
CA GLY A 88 4.67 -0.81 13.67
C GLY A 88 5.39 -0.41 12.40
N PHE A 89 5.47 0.88 12.14
CA PHE A 89 6.18 1.39 10.96
C PHE A 89 7.12 2.53 11.32
N PHE A 90 8.22 2.60 10.56
CA PHE A 90 9.10 3.75 10.55
C PHE A 90 8.62 4.74 9.52
N LEU A 91 8.61 6.01 9.88
CA LEU A 91 8.41 7.12 8.97
C LEU A 91 9.69 7.95 8.90
N TYR A 92 10.19 8.14 7.68
CA TYR A 92 11.36 8.93 7.36
C TYR A 92 10.93 10.23 6.69
N GLY A 93 11.58 11.32 7.08
CA GLY A 93 11.33 12.66 6.53
C GLY A 93 11.22 13.70 7.63
N ASP A 94 11.21 14.97 7.25
CA ASP A 94 11.04 16.07 8.19
C ASP A 94 9.55 16.22 8.55
N VAL A 95 9.18 15.68 9.72
CA VAL A 95 7.82 15.67 10.25
C VAL A 95 7.84 15.99 11.74
N ASN A 96 7.03 16.94 12.18
CA ASN A 96 6.85 17.20 13.61
C ASN A 96 6.11 16.03 14.28
N ILE A 97 6.60 15.54 15.43
CA ILE A 97 5.98 14.41 16.15
C ILE A 97 4.51 14.65 16.53
N ASN A 98 4.11 15.90 16.80
CA ASN A 98 2.72 16.22 17.11
C ASN A 98 1.83 16.15 15.87
N ASP A 99 2.37 16.52 14.71
CA ASP A 99 1.66 16.42 13.43
C ASP A 99 1.55 14.95 13.02
N LEU A 100 2.61 14.17 13.21
CA LEU A 100 2.59 12.72 13.01
C LEU A 100 1.54 12.06 13.89
N ARG A 101 1.48 12.39 15.19
CA ARG A 101 0.46 11.84 16.09
C ARG A 101 -0.96 12.11 15.60
N ARG A 102 -1.25 13.33 15.17
CA ARG A 102 -2.57 13.68 14.60
C ARG A 102 -2.82 12.93 13.30
N ALA A 103 -1.82 12.84 12.44
CA ALA A 103 -1.94 12.17 11.15
C ALA A 103 -2.22 10.67 11.29
N VAL A 104 -1.53 9.95 12.18
CA VAL A 104 -1.76 8.52 12.42
C VAL A 104 -3.18 8.28 12.94
N THR A 105 -3.64 9.09 13.90
CA THR A 105 -5.00 8.98 14.44
C THR A 105 -6.05 9.23 13.35
N LEU A 106 -5.88 10.29 12.56
CA LEU A 106 -6.79 10.61 11.46
C LEU A 106 -6.74 9.54 10.36
N ALA A 107 -5.57 9.04 10.00
CA ALA A 107 -5.38 7.99 9.00
C ALA A 107 -6.09 6.69 9.40
N LYS A 108 -5.90 6.22 10.64
CA LYS A 108 -6.64 5.06 11.16
C LYS A 108 -8.14 5.29 11.06
N HIS A 109 -8.62 6.44 11.53
CA HIS A 109 -10.05 6.78 11.49
C HIS A 109 -10.61 6.78 10.05
N ARG A 110 -9.94 7.45 9.09
CA ARG A 110 -10.39 7.52 7.69
C ARG A 110 -10.44 6.12 7.06
N LEU A 111 -9.41 5.30 7.26
CA LEU A 111 -9.37 3.91 6.78
C LEU A 111 -10.52 3.08 7.35
N THR A 112 -10.73 3.08 8.67
CA THR A 112 -11.79 2.28 9.30
C THR A 112 -13.19 2.84 9.04
N SER A 113 -13.29 4.10 8.57
CA SER A 113 -14.56 4.74 8.19
C SER A 113 -14.93 4.56 6.71
N GLY A 114 -14.10 3.85 5.92
CA GLY A 114 -14.43 3.50 4.53
C GLY A 114 -13.54 4.14 3.46
N GLU A 115 -12.59 5.00 3.83
CA GLU A 115 -11.64 5.59 2.86
C GLU A 115 -10.50 4.61 2.53
N TRP A 116 -10.85 3.42 2.04
CA TRP A 116 -9.93 2.29 1.85
C TRP A 116 -8.85 2.53 0.80
N ASP A 117 -9.06 3.45 -0.14
CA ASP A 117 -8.04 3.80 -1.14
C ASP A 117 -6.79 4.44 -0.51
N LEU A 118 -6.89 4.97 0.71
CA LEU A 118 -5.73 5.44 1.48
C LEU A 118 -4.77 4.30 1.86
N ALA A 119 -5.22 3.04 1.81
CA ALA A 119 -4.36 1.89 2.09
C ALA A 119 -3.36 1.63 0.96
N ILE A 120 -3.48 2.28 -0.20
CA ILE A 120 -2.65 2.04 -1.38
C ILE A 120 -1.90 3.32 -1.72
N HIS A 121 -0.61 3.18 -2.05
CA HIS A 121 0.24 4.33 -2.36
C HIS A 121 1.05 4.10 -3.65
N PRO A 122 1.11 5.08 -4.58
CA PRO A 122 1.76 4.90 -5.89
C PRO A 122 3.27 4.70 -5.80
N ARG A 123 3.91 5.16 -4.71
CA ARG A 123 5.37 5.03 -4.48
C ARG A 123 5.73 3.92 -3.48
N CYS A 124 4.82 2.98 -3.22
CA CYS A 124 5.11 1.84 -2.37
C CYS A 124 6.21 0.96 -3.00
N GLY A 125 7.14 0.46 -2.17
CA GLY A 125 8.19 -0.48 -2.60
C GLY A 125 7.65 -1.76 -3.24
N THR A 126 6.42 -2.16 -2.89
CA THR A 126 5.70 -3.29 -3.52
C THR A 126 5.62 -3.14 -5.04
N ASN A 127 5.43 -1.93 -5.57
CA ASN A 127 5.38 -1.68 -7.01
C ASN A 127 6.71 -2.02 -7.71
N VAL A 128 7.82 -1.67 -7.07
CA VAL A 128 9.17 -1.99 -7.56
C VAL A 128 9.41 -3.50 -7.51
N SER A 129 9.02 -4.16 -6.41
CA SER A 129 9.16 -5.61 -6.28
C SER A 129 8.35 -6.37 -7.34
N VAL A 130 7.12 -5.94 -7.64
CA VAL A 130 6.29 -6.53 -8.70
C VAL A 130 6.93 -6.33 -10.07
N ALA A 131 7.44 -5.12 -10.37
CA ALA A 131 8.13 -4.84 -11.63
C ALA A 131 9.36 -5.74 -11.81
N MET A 132 10.17 -5.91 -10.76
CA MET A 132 11.34 -6.79 -10.78
C MET A 132 10.95 -8.26 -11.00
N LEU A 133 9.91 -8.73 -10.31
CA LEU A 133 9.42 -10.11 -10.43
C LEU A 133 8.88 -10.39 -11.83
N LEU A 134 8.08 -9.49 -12.40
CA LEU A 134 7.60 -9.61 -13.78
C LEU A 134 8.74 -9.59 -14.78
N THR A 135 9.68 -8.66 -14.63
CA THR A 135 10.85 -8.56 -15.53
C THR A 135 11.67 -9.84 -15.49
N ALA A 136 11.98 -10.35 -14.30
CA ALA A 136 12.73 -11.59 -14.13
C ALA A 136 11.95 -12.79 -14.70
N GLY A 137 10.66 -12.92 -14.37
CA GLY A 137 9.80 -14.02 -14.83
C GLY A 137 9.68 -14.07 -16.35
N LEU A 138 9.45 -12.92 -17.00
CA LEU A 138 9.41 -12.85 -18.46
C LEU A 138 10.79 -13.12 -19.08
N SER A 139 11.86 -12.60 -18.47
CA SER A 139 13.24 -12.80 -18.95
C SER A 139 13.65 -14.28 -18.96
N VAL A 140 13.19 -15.08 -17.99
CA VAL A 140 13.46 -16.52 -17.95
C VAL A 140 12.94 -17.25 -19.20
N THR A 141 11.90 -16.72 -19.85
CA THR A 141 11.33 -17.33 -21.08
C THR A 141 12.15 -17.05 -22.34
N VAL A 142 13.00 -16.01 -22.33
CA VAL A 142 13.71 -15.51 -23.52
C VAL A 142 14.59 -16.57 -24.20
N PRO A 143 15.41 -17.37 -23.48
CA PRO A 143 16.22 -18.43 -24.07
C PRO A 143 15.41 -19.55 -24.73
N PHE A 144 14.16 -19.74 -24.31
CA PHE A 144 13.27 -20.77 -24.86
C PHE A 144 12.53 -20.31 -26.12
N LEU A 145 12.35 -19.00 -26.29
CA LEU A 145 11.63 -18.41 -27.42
C LEU A 145 12.56 -17.94 -28.55
N LEU A 146 13.81 -17.57 -28.23
CA LEU A 146 14.75 -16.99 -29.18
C LEU A 146 16.05 -17.80 -29.26
N PRO A 147 16.76 -17.77 -30.42
CA PRO A 147 18.07 -18.39 -30.56
C PRO A 147 19.05 -17.91 -29.48
N PHE A 148 19.91 -18.81 -29.00
CA PHE A 148 20.90 -18.53 -27.96
C PHE A 148 22.11 -17.76 -28.51
N ARG A 149 21.84 -16.58 -29.10
CA ARG A 149 22.81 -15.67 -29.71
C ARG A 149 22.74 -14.30 -29.00
N PRO A 150 23.87 -13.61 -28.76
CA PRO A 150 23.90 -12.45 -27.87
C PRO A 150 22.93 -11.31 -28.24
N ILE A 151 22.78 -11.00 -29.53
CA ILE A 151 21.94 -9.89 -30.00
C ILE A 151 20.46 -10.23 -29.80
N GLU A 152 20.05 -11.43 -30.21
CA GLU A 152 18.69 -11.93 -30.08
C GLU A 152 18.27 -12.01 -28.60
N GLN A 153 19.17 -12.48 -27.73
CA GLN A 153 18.93 -12.51 -26.29
C GLN A 153 18.80 -11.10 -25.69
N LEU A 154 19.66 -10.16 -26.09
CA LEU A 154 19.58 -8.77 -25.62
C LEU A 154 18.27 -8.10 -26.04
N ILE A 155 17.85 -8.29 -27.29
CA ILE A 155 16.56 -7.80 -27.79
C ILE A 155 15.41 -8.44 -27.00
N GLY A 156 15.44 -9.76 -26.80
CA GLY A 156 14.43 -10.50 -26.04
C GLY A 156 14.30 -10.02 -24.60
N LEU A 157 15.43 -9.77 -23.92
CA LEU A 157 15.45 -9.18 -22.58
C LEU A 157 14.88 -7.77 -22.56
N GLY A 158 15.21 -6.93 -23.56
CA GLY A 158 14.64 -5.59 -23.69
C GLY A 158 13.12 -5.62 -23.89
N LEU A 159 12.61 -6.55 -24.70
CA LEU A 159 11.18 -6.77 -24.89
C LEU A 159 10.50 -7.26 -23.60
N ALA A 160 11.11 -8.22 -22.90
CA ALA A 160 10.60 -8.72 -21.63
C ALA A 160 10.51 -7.61 -20.58
N ALA A 161 11.55 -6.78 -20.46
CA ALA A 161 11.54 -5.63 -19.55
C ALA A 161 10.48 -4.59 -19.92
N THR A 162 10.32 -4.30 -21.22
CA THR A 162 9.29 -3.35 -21.71
C THR A 162 7.88 -3.87 -21.41
N ALA A 163 7.63 -5.16 -21.66
CA ALA A 163 6.35 -5.79 -21.36
C ALA A 163 6.06 -5.78 -19.85
N ALA A 164 7.07 -6.11 -19.01
CA ALA A 164 6.94 -6.03 -17.56
C ALA A 164 6.62 -4.60 -17.10
N ALA A 165 7.32 -3.59 -17.62
CA ALA A 165 7.11 -2.18 -17.27
C ALA A 165 5.70 -1.69 -17.63
N GLY A 166 5.09 -2.21 -18.70
CA GLY A 166 3.71 -1.90 -19.07
C GLY A 166 2.66 -2.52 -18.12
N ILE A 167 2.95 -3.69 -17.54
CA ILE A 167 2.00 -4.44 -16.69
C ILE A 167 2.17 -4.09 -15.20
N ALA A 168 3.40 -3.77 -14.79
CA ALA A 168 3.76 -3.62 -13.39
C ALA A 168 2.99 -2.56 -12.60
N PRO A 169 2.63 -1.37 -13.15
CA PRO A 169 1.92 -0.35 -12.38
C PRO A 169 0.56 -0.86 -11.86
N ASP A 170 -0.26 -1.43 -12.74
CA ASP A 170 -1.59 -1.92 -12.38
C ASP A 170 -1.48 -3.14 -11.45
N LEU A 171 -0.59 -4.09 -11.77
CA LEU A 171 -0.40 -5.27 -10.94
C LEU A 171 0.18 -4.92 -9.56
N GLY A 172 1.03 -3.89 -9.49
CA GLY A 172 1.57 -3.35 -8.25
C GLY A 172 0.47 -2.83 -7.32
N MET A 173 -0.44 -2.00 -7.86
CA MET A 173 -1.59 -1.49 -7.12
C MET A 173 -2.54 -2.60 -6.66
N LEU A 174 -2.79 -3.61 -7.50
CA LEU A 174 -3.58 -4.79 -7.12
C LEU A 174 -2.90 -5.62 -6.03
N THR A 175 -1.59 -5.80 -6.13
CA THR A 175 -0.78 -6.52 -5.13
C THR A 175 -0.82 -5.79 -3.79
N GLN A 176 -0.73 -4.47 -3.81
CA GLN A 176 -0.95 -3.67 -2.60
C GLN A 176 -2.32 -3.93 -2.00
N ARG A 177 -3.40 -3.73 -2.78
CA ARG A 177 -4.78 -3.83 -2.31
C ARG A 177 -5.11 -5.21 -1.72
N TYR A 178 -4.68 -6.28 -2.36
CA TYR A 178 -5.16 -7.62 -2.03
C TYR A 178 -4.15 -8.49 -1.27
N ILE A 179 -2.86 -8.17 -1.36
CA ILE A 179 -1.79 -9.01 -0.80
C ILE A 179 -1.05 -8.30 0.32
N THR A 180 -0.56 -7.08 0.10
CA THR A 180 0.36 -6.45 1.05
C THR A 180 -0.29 -5.49 2.03
N THR A 181 -1.58 -5.17 1.87
CA THR A 181 -2.32 -4.27 2.77
C THR A 181 -3.62 -4.90 3.26
N SER A 182 -4.12 -4.43 4.41
CA SER A 182 -5.42 -4.76 5.02
C SER A 182 -5.89 -3.56 5.85
N ILE A 183 -7.20 -3.35 6.01
CA ILE A 183 -7.70 -2.20 6.79
C ILE A 183 -7.40 -2.43 8.29
N PRO A 184 -6.86 -1.43 9.01
CA PRO A 184 -6.34 -1.60 10.38
C PRO A 184 -7.45 -1.62 11.44
N PHE A 185 -8.41 -2.53 11.30
CA PHE A 185 -9.50 -2.71 12.26
C PHE A 185 -9.01 -3.26 13.60
N ASN A 186 -7.91 -4.02 13.61
CA ASN A 186 -7.38 -4.70 14.80
C ASN A 186 -6.09 -4.07 15.31
N LEU A 187 -5.79 -2.80 14.99
CA LEU A 187 -4.56 -2.15 15.45
C LEU A 187 -4.84 -1.03 16.44
N ALA A 188 -4.24 -1.08 17.63
CA ALA A 188 -4.12 0.07 18.52
C ALA A 188 -2.75 0.73 18.35
N VAL A 189 -2.70 2.06 18.31
CA VAL A 189 -1.44 2.82 18.30
C VAL A 189 -0.97 2.97 19.75
N GLU A 190 0.19 2.42 20.08
CA GLU A 190 0.71 2.43 21.45
C GLU A 190 1.50 3.71 21.76
N ASN A 191 2.49 4.00 20.92
CA ASN A 191 3.39 5.12 21.12
C ASN A 191 4.10 5.51 19.81
N ILE A 192 4.61 6.73 19.78
CA ILE A 192 5.42 7.26 18.69
C ILE A 192 6.73 7.75 19.29
N THR A 193 7.84 7.13 18.88
CA THR A 193 9.18 7.44 19.39
C THR A 193 10.09 7.89 18.27
N ILE A 194 11.04 8.76 18.58
CA ILE A 194 12.13 9.07 17.65
C ILE A 194 13.06 7.85 17.60
N ALA A 195 13.35 7.38 16.40
CA ALA A 195 14.25 6.27 16.11
C ALA A 195 15.35 6.75 15.17
N ARG A 196 16.49 6.07 15.20
CA ARG A 196 17.56 6.25 14.21
C ARG A 196 17.81 4.92 13.53
N ASP A 197 17.92 4.96 12.21
CA ASP A 197 18.33 3.78 11.47
C ASP A 197 19.83 3.49 11.65
N PHE A 198 20.29 2.39 11.06
CA PHE A 198 21.71 2.00 11.09
C PHE A 198 22.64 3.05 10.46
N TRP A 199 22.15 3.87 9.54
CA TRP A 199 22.89 4.94 8.89
C TRP A 199 22.83 6.27 9.66
N GLY A 200 22.18 6.29 10.82
CA GLY A 200 22.05 7.47 11.68
C GLY A 200 20.99 8.47 11.21
N LYS A 201 20.19 8.14 10.21
CA LYS A 201 19.09 8.98 9.74
C LYS A 201 17.97 8.97 10.78
N GLU A 202 17.46 10.16 11.09
CA GLU A 202 16.33 10.31 11.99
C GLU A 202 15.03 9.82 11.34
N SER A 203 14.24 9.11 12.13
CA SER A 203 12.94 8.56 11.76
C SER A 203 12.01 8.58 12.97
N HIS A 204 10.72 8.40 12.73
CA HIS A 204 9.75 8.17 13.80
C HIS A 204 9.24 6.75 13.71
N PHE A 205 9.33 6.00 14.81
CA PHE A 205 8.72 4.68 14.91
C PHE A 205 7.35 4.79 15.56
N VAL A 206 6.32 4.42 14.81
CA VAL A 206 4.93 4.32 15.28
C VAL A 206 4.69 2.89 15.69
N LYS A 207 4.73 2.64 17.01
CA LYS A 207 4.50 1.31 17.57
C LYS A 207 3.01 1.02 17.67
N VAL A 208 2.61 -0.17 17.27
CA VAL A 208 1.22 -0.64 17.37
C VAL A 208 1.14 -1.97 18.13
N SER A 209 -0.07 -2.31 18.54
CA SER A 209 -0.41 -3.65 19.02
C SER A 209 -1.75 -4.12 18.46
N TRP A 210 -1.96 -5.43 18.54
CA TRP A 210 -3.21 -6.04 18.13
C TRP A 210 -4.31 -5.76 19.17
N GLU A 211 -5.44 -5.24 18.70
CA GLU A 211 -6.66 -4.93 19.45
C GLU A 211 -7.79 -5.85 18.95
N ASN A 212 -8.46 -6.54 19.88
CA ASN A 212 -9.53 -7.48 19.60
C ASN A 212 -10.89 -6.78 19.50
#